data_AF-A0A7S1CPZ4-F1
#
_entry.id   AF-A0A7S1CPZ4-F1
#
_cell.length_a   1.000
_cell.length_b   1.000
_cell.length_c   1.000
_cell.angle_alpha   90.00
_cell.angle_beta   90.00
_cell.angle_gamma   90.00
#
_symmetry.space_group_name_H-M   'P 1'
#
loop_
_entity.id
_entity.type
_entity.pdbx_description
1 polymer ?
#
loop_
_entity_poly.entity_id
_entity_poly.type
_entity_poly.pdbx_seq_one_letter_code
_entity_poly.pdbx_strand_id
1 'polypeptide(L)'
;LFYNKWNHSLITVSVYRYDNFSSLRCRSTPIAYFERGRPEGGFELFQTESLKWPGFVEFDDVNGKVLTYSAQNKVYKVWDLVNYTLRYALSDEGIQETKISPGVM
;
A
#
# COMPACT_ATOMS: atom_id res chain seq x y z
N LEU A 1 -8.37 0.41 6.56
CA LEU A 1 -9.30 0.23 5.43
C LEU A 1 -9.26 1.52 4.61
N PHE A 2 -9.15 1.45 3.28
CA PHE A 2 -9.03 2.61 2.42
C PHE A 2 -9.87 2.43 1.16
N TYR A 3 -10.74 3.39 0.83
CA TYR A 3 -11.51 3.35 -0.41
C TYR A 3 -10.73 4.06 -1.52
N ASN A 4 -10.27 3.30 -2.51
CA ASN A 4 -9.53 3.81 -3.65
C ASN A 4 -10.50 4.26 -4.75
N LYS A 5 -10.71 5.58 -4.84
CA LYS A 5 -11.59 6.19 -5.85
C LYS A 5 -11.04 6.04 -7.27
N TRP A 6 -9.72 5.93 -7.43
CA TRP A 6 -9.05 5.87 -8.73
C TRP A 6 -9.39 4.62 -9.55
N ASN A 7 -9.66 3.50 -8.88
CA ASN A 7 -10.03 2.25 -9.55
C ASN A 7 -11.26 1.56 -8.91
N HIS A 8 -12.05 2.32 -8.15
CA HIS A 8 -13.30 1.89 -7.52
C HIS A 8 -13.14 0.58 -6.73
N SER A 9 -12.15 0.53 -5.84
CA SER A 9 -11.82 -0.63 -5.02
C SER A 9 -11.67 -0.30 -3.55
N LEU A 10 -11.84 -1.31 -2.71
CA LEU A 10 -11.54 -1.23 -1.29
C LEU A 10 -10.19 -1.89 -1.03
N ILE A 11 -9.26 -1.13 -0.47
CA ILE A 11 -7.97 -1.64 0.00
C ILE A 11 -8.09 -1.97 1.49
N THR A 12 -7.81 -3.23 1.81
CA THR A 12 -7.70 -3.70 3.18
C THR A 12 -6.23 -3.90 3.54
N VAL A 13 -5.85 -3.46 4.74
CA VAL A 13 -4.54 -3.74 5.33
C VAL A 13 -4.83 -4.59 6.55
N SER A 14 -4.27 -5.79 6.57
CA SER A 14 -4.48 -6.77 7.62
C SER A 14 -3.14 -7.27 8.14
N VAL A 15 -3.15 -7.75 9.38
CA VAL A 15 -2.04 -8.45 10.02
C VAL A 15 -2.56 -9.80 10.48
N TYR A 16 -1.71 -10.82 10.46
CA TYR A 16 -2.12 -12.17 10.80
C TYR A 16 -1.43 -12.68 12.06
N ARG A 17 -2.09 -13.61 12.77
CA ARG A 17 -1.50 -14.20 13.98
C ARG A 17 -0.30 -15.10 13.66
N TYR A 18 -0.30 -15.76 12.50
CA TYR A 18 0.71 -16.76 12.15
C TYR A 18 2.12 -16.17 12.03
N ASP A 19 2.25 -14.86 11.76
CA ASP A 19 3.52 -14.13 11.71
C ASP A 19 3.64 -13.10 12.83
N ASN A 20 3.00 -13.38 13.98
CA ASN A 20 3.03 -12.53 15.17
C ASN A 20 2.56 -11.09 14.90
N PHE A 21 1.60 -10.91 14.00
CA PHE A 21 1.06 -9.61 13.60
C PHE A 21 2.11 -8.64 13.04
N SER A 22 3.21 -9.17 12.51
CA SER A 22 4.37 -8.36 12.12
C SER A 22 4.29 -7.84 10.68
N SER A 23 3.63 -8.55 9.77
CA SER A 23 3.57 -8.17 8.35
C SER A 23 2.23 -7.56 7.96
N LEU A 24 2.29 -6.42 7.28
CA LEU A 24 1.16 -5.75 6.67
C LEU A 24 0.82 -6.45 5.34
N ARG A 25 -0.40 -6.98 5.26
CA ARG A 25 -0.94 -7.63 4.07
C ARG A 25 -1.97 -6.71 3.44
N CYS A 26 -1.62 -6.18 2.28
CA CYS A 26 -2.45 -5.28 1.51
C CYS A 26 -3.23 -6.07 0.46
N ARG A 27 -4.53 -5.85 0.36
CA ARG A 27 -5.39 -6.46 -0.66
C ARG A 27 -6.31 -5.41 -1.26
N SER A 28 -6.38 -5.35 -2.58
CA SER A 28 -7.38 -4.56 -3.29
C SER A 28 -8.53 -5.46 -3.72
N THR A 29 -9.75 -5.11 -3.34
CA THR A 29 -10.97 -5.79 -3.77
C THR A 29 -11.86 -4.78 -4.48
N PRO A 30 -12.13 -4.92 -5.79
CA PRO A 30 -13.05 -4.03 -6.50
C PRO A 30 -14.44 -4.07 -5.85
N ILE A 31 -15.13 -2.92 -5.80
CA ILE A 31 -16.45 -2.83 -5.14
C ILE A 31 -17.46 -3.84 -5.74
N ALA A 32 -17.39 -4.10 -7.05
CA ALA A 32 -18.22 -5.08 -7.74
C ALA A 32 -18.15 -6.51 -7.15
N TYR A 33 -17.06 -6.88 -6.48
CA TYR A 33 -16.95 -8.17 -5.80
C TYR A 33 -17.78 -8.20 -4.51
N PHE A 34 -17.86 -7.11 -3.77
CA PHE A 34 -18.72 -7.00 -2.58
C PHE A 34 -20.19 -7.03 -2.95
N GLU A 35 -20.58 -6.31 -4.01
CA GLU A 35 -21.96 -6.30 -4.53
C GLU A 35 -22.44 -7.70 -4.95
N ARG A 36 -21.51 -8.57 -5.38
CA ARG A 36 -21.78 -9.96 -5.75
C ARG A 36 -21.68 -10.94 -4.56
N GLY A 37 -21.43 -10.45 -3.34
CA GLY A 37 -21.25 -11.27 -2.15
C GLY A 37 -19.96 -12.10 -2.16
N ARG A 38 -18.93 -11.67 -2.89
CA ARG A 38 -17.63 -12.36 -3.06
C ARG A 38 -16.44 -11.51 -2.62
N PRO A 39 -16.37 -11.03 -1.37
CA PRO A 39 -15.30 -10.16 -0.89
C PRO A 39 -13.89 -10.80 -0.98
N GLU A 40 -13.83 -12.13 -1.08
CA GLU A 40 -12.62 -12.92 -1.29
C GLU A 40 -12.05 -12.80 -2.71
N GLY A 41 -12.72 -12.15 -3.66
CA GLY A 41 -12.25 -12.05 -5.05
C GLY A 41 -11.21 -10.96 -5.33
N GLY A 42 -10.70 -10.27 -4.32
CA GLY A 42 -9.61 -9.30 -4.47
C GLY A 42 -8.26 -9.90 -4.90
N PHE A 43 -7.24 -9.07 -4.92
CA PHE A 43 -5.85 -9.49 -5.18
C PHE A 43 -4.89 -8.81 -4.21
N GLU A 44 -3.79 -9.49 -3.90
CA GLU A 44 -2.78 -8.94 -3.00
C GLU A 44 -1.98 -7.83 -3.69
N LEU A 45 -1.64 -6.80 -2.94
CA LEU A 45 -0.77 -5.71 -3.36
C LEU A 45 0.61 -5.88 -2.73
N PHE A 46 1.64 -5.45 -3.45
CA PHE A 46 3.02 -5.35 -2.94
C PHE A 46 3.57 -6.68 -2.40
N GLN A 47 3.22 -7.82 -3.01
CA GLN A 47 3.66 -9.15 -2.57
C GLN A 47 5.19 -9.30 -2.51
N THR A 48 5.90 -8.55 -3.36
CA THR A 48 7.37 -8.50 -3.40
C THR A 48 7.98 -7.70 -2.27
N GLU A 49 7.18 -6.92 -1.54
CA GLU A 49 7.65 -6.03 -0.49
C GLU A 49 7.56 -6.65 0.89
N SER A 50 8.65 -6.50 1.66
CA SER A 50 8.65 -6.83 3.07
C SER A 50 8.12 -5.64 3.86
N LEU A 51 6.79 -5.53 3.92
CA LEU A 51 6.06 -4.53 4.70
C LEU A 51 5.86 -5.05 6.13
N LYS A 52 6.92 -4.96 6.93
CA LYS A 52 6.88 -5.33 8.36
C LYS A 52 7.38 -4.19 9.19
N TRP A 53 6.84 -3.99 10.39
CA TRP A 53 7.38 -3.02 11.33
C TRP A 53 8.89 -3.24 11.52
N PRO A 54 9.75 -2.19 11.47
CA PRO A 54 9.44 -0.76 11.42
C PRO A 54 9.17 -0.14 10.02
N GLY A 55 8.90 -0.95 9.00
CA GLY A 55 8.38 -0.54 7.70
C GLY A 55 6.89 -0.19 7.69
N PHE A 56 6.42 0.45 6.62
CA PHE A 56 5.05 0.95 6.50
C PHE A 56 4.54 0.99 5.05
N VAL A 57 3.24 1.23 4.92
CA VAL A 57 2.56 1.58 3.67
C VAL A 57 1.64 2.77 3.94
N GLU A 58 1.67 3.77 3.06
CA GLU A 58 0.84 4.97 3.14
C GLU A 58 0.20 5.24 1.77
N PHE A 59 -1.13 5.42 1.78
CA PHE A 59 -1.92 5.64 0.56
C PHE A 59 -2.24 7.12 0.44
N ASP A 60 -1.83 7.72 -0.67
CA ASP A 60 -2.05 9.13 -0.98
C ASP A 60 -3.10 9.26 -2.09
N ASP A 61 -4.35 9.47 -1.66
CA ASP A 61 -5.48 9.67 -2.56
C ASP A 61 -5.32 10.93 -3.43
N VAL A 62 -4.69 11.99 -2.89
CA VAL A 62 -4.61 13.29 -3.56
C VAL A 62 -3.63 13.25 -4.71
N ASN A 63 -2.42 12.73 -4.49
CA ASN A 63 -1.40 12.66 -5.55
C ASN A 63 -1.48 11.36 -6.37
N GLY A 64 -2.39 10.45 -6.02
CA GLY A 64 -2.55 9.16 -6.69
C GLY A 64 -1.28 8.30 -6.57
N LYS A 65 -0.70 8.24 -5.37
CA LYS A 65 0.53 7.48 -5.08
C LYS A 65 0.35 6.58 -3.86
N VAL A 66 1.21 5.57 -3.78
CA VAL A 66 1.42 4.79 -2.55
C VAL A 66 2.89 4.87 -2.20
N LEU A 67 3.20 5.18 -0.95
CA LEU A 67 4.55 5.13 -0.42
C LEU A 67 4.67 3.87 0.44
N THR A 68 5.68 3.05 0.17
CA THR A 68 6.04 1.93 1.03
C THR A 68 7.47 2.07 1.50
N TYR A 69 7.73 1.68 2.73
CA TYR A 69 9.08 1.57 3.27
C TYR A 69 9.30 0.16 3.81
N SER A 70 10.40 -0.47 3.39
CA SER A 70 10.84 -1.76 3.92
C SER A 70 12.11 -1.56 4.75
N ALA A 71 11.99 -1.68 6.07
CA ALA A 71 13.14 -1.55 6.98
C ALA A 71 14.18 -2.67 6.81
N GLN A 72 13.75 -3.84 6.36
CA GLN A 72 14.65 -4.96 6.06
C GLN A 72 15.55 -4.66 4.86
N ASN A 73 14.97 -4.07 3.82
CA ASN A 73 15.66 -3.76 2.57
C ASN A 73 16.19 -2.32 2.52
N LYS A 74 15.88 -1.50 3.54
CA LYS A 74 16.25 -0.09 3.63
C LYS A 74 15.88 0.70 2.38
N VAL A 75 14.66 0.49 1.89
CA VAL A 75 14.21 1.05 0.61
C VAL A 75 12.81 1.64 0.74
N TYR A 76 12.66 2.85 0.22
CA TYR A 76 11.39 3.49 -0.07
C TYR A 76 10.98 3.17 -1.50
N LYS A 77 9.71 2.88 -1.71
CA LYS A 77 9.15 2.68 -3.06
C LYS A 77 7.88 3.51 -3.22
N VAL A 78 7.75 4.11 -4.39
CA VAL A 78 6.59 4.89 -4.79
C VAL A 78 5.86 4.12 -5.88
N TRP A 79 4.58 3.85 -5.65
CA TRP A 79 3.70 3.13 -6.57
C TRP A 79 2.62 4.05 -7.09
N ASP A 80 2.11 3.72 -8.26
CA ASP A 80 0.92 4.34 -8.83
C ASP A 80 -0.34 3.79 -8.14
N LEU A 81 -1.24 4.67 -7.67
CA LEU A 81 -2.45 4.22 -6.96
C LEU A 81 -3.54 3.67 -7.90
N VAL A 82 -3.47 3.95 -9.21
CA VAL A 82 -4.46 3.51 -10.20
C VAL A 82 -4.25 2.04 -10.53
N ASN A 83 -3.01 1.67 -10.85
CA ASN A 83 -2.67 0.34 -11.37
C ASN A 83 -1.60 -0.40 -10.55
N TYR A 84 -1.17 0.17 -9.43
CA TYR A 84 -0.18 -0.41 -8.50
C TYR A 84 1.17 -0.70 -9.15
N THR A 85 1.52 0.01 -10.23
CA THR A 85 2.84 -0.11 -10.86
C THR A 85 3.90 0.62 -10.04
N LEU A 86 5.07 -0.01 -9.88
CA LEU A 86 6.22 0.62 -9.26
C LEU A 86 6.72 1.78 -10.14
N ARG A 87 6.87 2.97 -9.55
CA ARG A 87 7.38 4.17 -10.24
C ARG A 87 8.82 4.47 -9.86
N TYR A 88 9.12 4.46 -8.56
CA TYR A 88 10.44 4.79 -8.04
C TYR A 88 10.83 3.88 -6.89
N ALA A 89 12.14 3.65 -6.74
CA ALA A 89 12.73 2.97 -5.59
C ALA A 89 13.96 3.77 -5.16
N LEU A 90 14.06 4.08 -3.86
CA LEU A 90 15.12 4.89 -3.28
C LEU A 90 15.67 4.21 -2.02
N SER A 91 17.00 4.17 -1.87
CA SER A 91 17.63 3.76 -0.62
C SER A 91 17.25 4.73 0.52
N ASP A 92 17.23 4.24 1.77
CA ASP A 92 16.99 5.07 2.95
C ASP A 92 18.19 5.96 3.34
N GLU A 93 19.32 5.82 2.64
CA GLU A 93 20.55 6.57 2.91
C GLU A 93 20.33 8.08 2.91
N GLY A 94 20.51 8.70 4.09
CA GLY A 94 20.37 10.15 4.27
C GLY A 94 18.93 10.65 4.40
N ILE A 95 17.92 9.77 4.36
CA ILE A 95 16.52 10.13 4.55
C ILE A 95 16.21 10.18 6.05
N GLN A 96 15.83 11.36 6.54
CA GLN A 96 15.44 11.55 7.94
C GLN A 96 13.93 11.43 8.14
N GLU A 97 13.16 11.98 7.19
CA GLU A 97 11.71 12.04 7.27
C GLU A 97 11.12 12.09 5.86
N THR A 98 9.96 11.47 5.68
CA THR A 98 9.15 11.57 4.48
C THR A 98 7.82 12.22 4.83
N LYS A 99 7.39 13.21 4.05
CA LYS A 99 6.08 13.87 4.20
C LYS A 99 5.33 13.86 2.89
N ILE A 100 4.01 13.73 3.00
CA ILE A 100 3.08 13.83 1.89
C ILE A 100 2.35 15.17 2.03
N SER A 101 2.38 15.97 0.96
CA SER A 101 1.60 17.21 0.92
C SER A 101 0.17 16.90 0.44
N PRO A 102 -0.84 17.64 0.93
CA PRO A 102 -2.23 17.47 0.52
C PRO A 102 -2.53 17.96 -0.91
N GLY A 103 -1.55 17.91 -1.81
CA GLY A 103 -1.57 18.49 -3.15
C GLY A 103 -1.35 20.01 -3.14
N VAL A 104 -0.78 20.52 -4.23
CA VAL A 104 -0.91 21.95 -4.57
C VAL A 104 -2.18 22.03 -5.40
N MET A 105 -3.23 22.65 -4.86
CA MET A 105 -4.48 22.92 -5.59
C MET A 105 -4.24 23.92 -6.71
#